data_AF-H3H9J1-F1
#
_entry.id   AF-H3H9J1-F1
#
_cell.length_a   1.000
_cell.length_b   1.000
_cell.length_c   1.000
_cell.angle_alpha   90.00
_cell.angle_beta   90.00
_cell.angle_gamma   90.00
#
_symmetry.space_group_name_H-M   'P 1'
#
loop_
_entity.id
_entity.type
_entity.pdbx_description
1 polymer ?
#
loop_
_entity_poly.entity_id
_entity_poly.type
_entity_poly.pdbx_seq_one_letter_code
_entity_poly.pdbx_strand_id
1 'polypeptide(L)'
;MSMKTPRGMKKGVLTNVWHIPKLSRNLFSVGRFTKDVGPVTFESDGCFADNKGLKWQLGAREGKGLFKLCMTPMMPDEANAASSKDRQGDTTSYLWHLRLGHIGHGGLDAIVKKSYGVGIDMTSVKQWEPCDGCALGKQTRVSYMKSSPN
;
A
#
# COMPACT_ATOMS: atom_id res chain seq x y z
N MET A 1 -15.81 13.35 -2.39
CA MET A 1 -16.76 12.36 -2.99
C MET A 1 -18.18 12.85 -2.81
N SER A 2 -19.04 12.64 -3.80
CA SER A 2 -20.49 12.90 -3.70
C SER A 2 -21.29 11.62 -3.92
N MET A 3 -22.35 11.44 -3.13
CA MET A 3 -23.23 10.28 -3.17
C MET A 3 -24.68 10.73 -3.11
N LYS A 4 -25.54 10.10 -3.91
CA LYS A 4 -26.98 10.33 -3.87
C LYS A 4 -27.56 9.48 -2.74
N THR A 5 -28.25 10.12 -1.79
CA THR A 5 -28.94 9.45 -0.69
C THR A 5 -30.45 9.71 -0.80
N PRO A 6 -31.31 8.95 -0.11
CA PRO A 6 -32.74 9.24 -0.03
C PRO A 6 -33.05 10.66 0.48
N ARG A 7 -32.13 11.27 1.24
CA ARG A 7 -32.23 12.64 1.77
C ARG A 7 -31.51 13.69 0.90
N GLY A 8 -31.23 13.36 -0.36
CA GLY A 8 -30.53 14.23 -1.31
C GLY A 8 -29.04 13.92 -1.47
N MET A 9 -28.32 14.82 -2.14
CA MET A 9 -26.89 14.64 -2.42
C MET A 9 -26.07 14.94 -1.17
N LYS A 10 -25.27 13.97 -0.73
CA LYS A 10 -24.31 14.13 0.36
C LYS A 10 -22.90 14.22 -0.20
N LYS A 11 -22.13 15.20 0.26
CA LYS A 11 -20.71 15.32 -0.02
C LYS A 11 -19.94 14.90 1.23
N GLY A 12 -18.87 14.15 1.02
CA GLY A 12 -17.97 13.71 2.08
C GLY A 12 -16.52 13.74 1.61
N VAL A 13 -15.60 13.88 2.55
CA VAL A 13 -14.15 13.79 2.33
C VAL A 13 -13.61 12.81 3.35
N LEU A 14 -12.92 11.77 2.88
CA LEU A 14 -12.11 10.92 3.74
C LEU A 14 -10.72 11.52 3.82
N THR A 15 -10.33 11.95 5.00
CA THR A 15 -9.01 12.53 5.27
C THR A 15 -8.05 11.45 5.76
N ASN A 16 -6.74 11.71 5.69
CA ASN A 16 -5.70 10.77 6.15
C ASN A 16 -5.82 9.39 5.51
N VAL A 17 -6.01 9.36 4.18
CA VAL A 17 -6.00 8.15 3.37
C VAL A 17 -4.84 8.21 2.38
N TRP A 18 -4.29 7.04 2.05
CA TRP A 18 -3.33 6.93 0.96
C TRP A 18 -4.05 6.99 -0.38
N HIS A 19 -3.60 7.89 -1.26
CA HIS A 19 -4.13 8.05 -2.61
C HIS A 19 -3.03 7.73 -3.63
N ILE A 20 -3.29 6.90 -4.65
CA ILE A 20 -2.31 6.57 -5.68
C ILE A 20 -2.76 7.19 -7.01
N PRO A 21 -2.23 8.36 -7.42
CA PRO A 21 -2.74 9.07 -8.60
C PRO A 21 -2.60 8.32 -9.91
N LYS A 22 -1.59 7.42 -10.01
CA LYS A 22 -1.31 6.65 -11.23
C LYS A 22 -2.15 5.38 -11.35
N LEU A 23 -2.96 5.05 -10.34
CA LEU A 23 -3.80 3.86 -10.39
C LEU A 23 -5.02 4.15 -11.27
N SER A 24 -5.32 3.24 -12.21
CA SER A 24 -6.41 3.43 -13.18
C SER A 24 -7.80 3.53 -12.54
N ARG A 25 -7.97 2.97 -11.34
CA ARG A 25 -9.20 3.01 -10.54
C ARG A 25 -8.85 3.34 -9.09
N ASN A 26 -9.58 4.26 -8.48
CA ASN A 26 -9.38 4.62 -7.08
C ASN A 26 -9.86 3.50 -6.16
N LEU A 27 -9.06 3.17 -5.15
CA LEU A 27 -9.46 2.28 -4.07
C LEU A 27 -10.15 3.07 -2.95
N PHE A 28 -11.12 2.44 -2.28
CA PHE A 28 -11.84 3.03 -1.16
C PHE A 28 -11.37 2.44 0.16
N SER A 29 -10.94 3.29 1.09
CA SER A 29 -10.49 2.84 2.41
C SER A 29 -11.68 2.58 3.33
N VAL A 30 -12.14 1.32 3.36
CA VAL A 30 -13.22 0.86 4.25
C VAL A 30 -12.82 1.07 5.71
N GLY A 31 -11.60 0.69 6.10
CA GLY A 31 -11.14 0.87 7.49
C GLY A 31 -11.13 2.32 7.95
N ARG A 32 -10.79 3.27 7.06
CA ARG A 32 -10.89 4.70 7.38
C ARG A 32 -12.34 5.13 7.51
N PHE A 33 -13.18 4.71 6.58
CA PHE A 33 -14.61 5.02 6.60
C PHE A 33 -15.29 4.49 7.88
N THR A 34 -15.00 3.25 8.28
CA THR A 34 -15.59 2.66 9.49
C THR A 34 -15.14 3.34 10.76
N LYS A 35 -13.93 3.92 10.78
CA LYS A 35 -13.43 4.70 11.90
C LYS A 35 -14.11 6.07 12.01
N ASP A 36 -14.32 6.75 10.89
CA ASP A 36 -14.75 8.16 10.88
C ASP A 36 -16.27 8.33 10.69
N VAL A 37 -16.95 7.38 10.04
CA VAL A 37 -18.35 7.54 9.61
C VAL A 37 -19.28 6.51 10.23
N GLY A 38 -18.96 5.21 10.10
CA GLY A 38 -19.84 4.16 10.59
C GLY A 38 -19.59 2.80 9.94
N PRO A 39 -20.22 1.74 10.47
CA PRO A 39 -20.00 0.37 10.02
C PRO A 39 -20.38 0.17 8.55
N VAL A 40 -19.68 -0.75 7.90
CA VAL A 40 -19.92 -1.16 6.52
C VAL A 40 -20.23 -2.65 6.48
N THR A 41 -21.34 -3.01 5.84
CA THR A 41 -21.79 -4.39 5.66
C THR A 41 -21.69 -4.75 4.17
N PHE A 42 -21.14 -5.93 3.88
CA PHE A 42 -21.06 -6.49 2.54
C PHE A 42 -22.11 -7.58 2.40
N GLU A 43 -22.96 -7.45 1.39
CA GLU A 43 -24.03 -8.38 1.04
C GLU A 43 -23.81 -8.90 -0.38
N SER A 44 -24.66 -9.83 -0.83
CA SER A 44 -24.50 -10.48 -2.15
C SER A 44 -24.60 -9.51 -3.33
N ASP A 45 -25.37 -8.44 -3.18
CA ASP A 45 -25.69 -7.45 -4.21
C ASP A 45 -24.85 -6.16 -4.12
N GLY A 46 -24.26 -5.88 -2.95
CA GLY A 46 -23.51 -4.64 -2.76
C GLY A 46 -22.86 -4.49 -1.38
N CYS A 47 -22.32 -3.29 -1.16
CA CYS A 47 -21.81 -2.88 0.14
C CYS A 47 -22.54 -1.64 0.63
N PHE A 48 -22.84 -1.61 1.93
CA PHE A 48 -23.72 -0.64 2.55
C PHE A 48 -23.09 -0.06 3.81
N ALA A 49 -23.26 1.24 4.03
CA ALA A 49 -22.93 1.90 5.28
C ALA A 49 -24.20 2.10 6.10
N ASP A 50 -24.13 1.86 7.41
CA ASP A 50 -25.16 2.32 8.34
C ASP A 50 -24.69 3.63 8.99
N ASN A 51 -25.50 4.67 8.85
CA ASN A 51 -25.29 5.92 9.56
C ASN A 51 -26.62 6.46 10.08
N LYS A 52 -26.76 6.50 11.41
CA LYS A 52 -27.95 7.01 12.10
C LYS A 52 -29.27 6.37 11.62
N GLY A 53 -29.25 5.05 11.39
CA GLY A 53 -30.44 4.29 10.97
C GLY A 53 -30.79 4.45 9.49
N LEU A 54 -29.91 5.04 8.68
CA LEU A 54 -30.02 5.00 7.22
C LEU A 54 -28.96 4.08 6.65
N LYS A 55 -29.43 3.09 5.90
CA LYS A 55 -28.59 2.22 5.07
C LYS A 55 -28.26 2.93 3.75
N TRP A 56 -26.99 3.21 3.51
CA TRP A 56 -26.50 3.87 2.30
C TRP A 56 -25.75 2.86 1.44
N GLN A 57 -26.12 2.72 0.17
CA GLN A 57 -25.37 1.87 -0.75
C GLN A 57 -24.06 2.56 -1.16
N LEU A 58 -22.93 2.03 -0.70
CA LEU A 58 -21.60 2.52 -1.04
C LEU A 58 -21.14 1.99 -2.40
N GLY A 59 -21.51 0.76 -2.74
CA GLY A 59 -21.11 0.12 -3.98
C GLY A 59 -21.98 -1.07 -4.36
N ALA A 60 -21.93 -1.42 -5.64
CA ALA A 60 -22.62 -2.56 -6.22
C ALA A 60 -21.60 -3.59 -6.69
N ARG A 61 -21.96 -4.87 -6.66
CA ARG A 61 -21.08 -5.95 -7.12
C ARG A 61 -20.84 -5.85 -8.62
N GLU A 62 -19.58 -5.88 -9.05
CA GLU A 62 -19.17 -5.83 -10.46
C GLU A 62 -18.18 -6.98 -10.74
N GLY A 63 -18.57 -7.89 -11.64
CA GLY A 63 -17.70 -8.99 -12.08
C GLY A 63 -17.31 -10.00 -10.98
N LYS A 64 -16.05 -10.45 -11.01
CA LYS A 64 -15.53 -11.55 -10.17
C LYS A 64 -15.05 -11.04 -8.80
N GLY A 65 -15.98 -10.62 -7.95
CA GLY A 65 -15.72 -10.32 -6.54
C GLY A 65 -15.31 -8.88 -6.23
N LEU A 66 -15.44 -7.96 -7.18
CA LEU A 66 -15.21 -6.53 -6.95
C LEU A 66 -16.51 -5.80 -6.63
N PHE A 67 -16.39 -4.70 -5.90
CA PHE A 67 -17.49 -3.77 -5.63
C PHE A 67 -17.15 -2.42 -6.24
N LYS A 68 -17.97 -1.98 -7.20
CA LYS A 68 -17.87 -0.67 -7.82
C LYS A 68 -18.60 0.34 -6.96
N LEU A 69 -17.92 1.43 -6.60
CA LEU A 69 -18.52 2.47 -5.79
C LEU A 69 -19.66 3.19 -6.53
N CYS A 70 -20.80 3.39 -5.85
CA CYS A 70 -21.97 4.11 -6.33
C CYS A 70 -21.86 5.63 -6.09
N MET A 71 -20.63 6.15 -6.07
CA MET A 71 -20.31 7.52 -5.67
C MET A 71 -19.27 8.09 -6.63
N THR A 72 -19.41 9.38 -6.91
CA THR A 72 -18.50 10.07 -7.83
C THR A 72 -17.34 10.64 -7.02
N PRO A 73 -16.07 10.30 -7.33
CA PRO A 73 -14.94 10.98 -6.74
C PRO A 73 -15.04 12.46 -7.15
N MET A 74 -15.01 13.34 -6.14
CA MET A 74 -14.72 14.74 -6.38
C MET A 74 -13.21 14.83 -6.26
N MET A 75 -12.53 14.99 -7.39
CA MET A 75 -11.10 15.24 -7.41
C MET A 75 -10.88 16.61 -6.77
N PRO A 76 -10.22 16.72 -5.60
CA PRO A 76 -9.68 18.00 -5.20
C PRO A 76 -8.47 18.31 -6.09
N ASP A 77 -8.21 19.59 -6.35
CA ASP A 77 -7.00 20.03 -7.09
C ASP A 77 -5.71 19.51 -6.40
N GLU A 78 -5.79 19.21 -5.10
CA GLU A 78 -4.72 18.67 -4.27
C GLU A 78 -5.20 17.47 -3.46
N ALA A 79 -4.57 16.31 -3.65
CA ALA A 79 -4.71 15.16 -2.77
C ALA A 79 -3.31 14.68 -2.40
N ASN A 80 -3.09 14.37 -1.11
CA ASN A 80 -1.87 13.75 -0.65
C ASN A 80 -1.70 12.39 -1.33
N ALA A 81 -0.94 12.39 -2.42
CA ALA A 81 -0.58 11.21 -3.15
C ALA A 81 0.44 10.42 -2.33
N ALA A 82 0.23 9.12 -2.17
CA ALA A 82 1.29 8.13 -2.04
C ALA A 82 2.14 8.26 -3.31
N SER A 83 3.09 9.18 -3.23
CA SER A 83 3.98 9.54 -4.29
C SER A 83 5.31 8.95 -3.90
N SER A 84 5.79 7.99 -4.69
CA SER A 84 7.20 7.66 -4.70
C SER A 84 8.01 8.71 -5.47
N LYS A 85 7.59 9.99 -5.51
CA LYS A 85 8.19 11.03 -6.37
C LYS A 85 9.65 11.32 -6.02
N ASP A 86 10.16 10.86 -4.88
CA ASP A 86 11.61 10.89 -4.60
C ASP A 86 12.39 9.73 -5.25
N ARG A 87 11.83 9.09 -6.28
CA ARG A 87 12.52 8.03 -7.03
C ARG A 87 12.55 8.29 -8.53
N GLN A 88 12.68 9.56 -8.92
CA GLN A 88 13.19 9.93 -10.25
C GLN A 88 14.65 9.47 -10.35
N GLY A 89 14.86 8.19 -10.69
CA GLY A 89 16.19 7.60 -10.90
C GLY A 89 16.49 6.30 -10.14
N ASP A 90 15.56 5.79 -9.31
CA ASP A 90 15.85 4.63 -8.49
C ASP A 90 15.49 3.31 -9.18
N THR A 91 16.31 2.92 -10.15
CA THR A 91 16.78 1.51 -10.25
C THR A 91 17.83 1.23 -9.18
N THR A 92 17.72 1.88 -8.01
CA THR A 92 18.64 1.66 -6.90
C THR A 92 18.53 0.23 -6.48
N SER A 93 19.69 -0.38 -6.36
CA SER A 93 19.90 -1.74 -5.89
C SER A 93 19.12 -2.04 -4.61
N TYR A 94 18.86 -1.01 -3.80
CA TYR A 94 18.01 -1.10 -2.62
C TYR A 94 16.56 -1.53 -2.91
N LEU A 95 15.94 -1.06 -4.01
CA LEU A 95 14.61 -1.54 -4.38
C LEU A 95 14.63 -3.02 -4.78
N TRP A 96 15.65 -3.44 -5.53
CA TRP A 96 15.83 -4.84 -5.90
C TRP A 96 16.15 -5.72 -4.70
N HIS A 97 16.92 -5.20 -3.74
CA HIS A 97 17.13 -5.81 -2.42
C HIS A 97 15.80 -6.15 -1.74
N LEU A 98 14.87 -5.19 -1.64
CA LEU A 98 13.57 -5.41 -1.01
C LEU A 98 12.69 -6.39 -1.82
N ARG A 99 12.61 -6.24 -3.14
CA ARG A 99 11.75 -7.07 -4.02
C ARG A 99 12.16 -8.54 -4.05
N LEU A 100 13.45 -8.82 -3.91
CA LEU A 100 14.01 -10.18 -3.95
C LEU A 100 14.17 -10.80 -2.55
N GLY A 101 13.40 -10.31 -1.56
CA GLY A 101 13.39 -10.89 -0.22
C GLY A 101 14.66 -10.56 0.57
N HIS A 102 15.08 -9.31 0.55
CA HIS A 102 16.26 -8.81 1.27
C HIS A 102 17.59 -9.45 0.82
N ILE A 103 17.72 -9.73 -0.48
CA ILE A 103 18.95 -10.28 -1.06
C ILE A 103 20.17 -9.37 -0.81
N GLY A 104 21.31 -9.94 -0.45
CA GLY A 104 22.53 -9.15 -0.23
C GLY A 104 23.11 -8.57 -1.53
N HIS A 105 24.03 -7.61 -1.42
CA HIS A 105 24.73 -7.00 -2.56
C HIS A 105 25.34 -8.03 -3.50
N GLY A 106 26.05 -9.02 -2.96
CA GLY A 106 26.67 -10.07 -3.78
C GLY A 106 25.66 -10.95 -4.52
N GLY A 107 24.48 -11.19 -3.93
CA GLY A 107 23.41 -11.95 -4.60
C GLY A 107 22.78 -11.14 -5.74
N LEU A 108 22.57 -9.84 -5.52
CA LEU A 108 22.07 -8.95 -6.55
C LEU A 108 23.09 -8.78 -7.69
N ASP A 109 24.37 -8.62 -7.37
CA ASP A 109 25.49 -8.57 -8.33
C ASP A 109 25.57 -9.86 -9.18
N ALA A 110 25.37 -11.03 -8.57
CA ALA A 110 25.36 -12.30 -9.28
C ALA A 110 24.18 -12.43 -10.26
N ILE A 111 22.98 -11.99 -9.88
CA ILE A 111 21.79 -11.99 -10.76
C ILE A 111 22.05 -11.11 -11.98
N VAL A 112 22.66 -9.95 -11.73
CA VAL A 112 22.97 -8.94 -12.73
C VAL A 112 24.03 -9.46 -13.69
N LYS A 113 25.20 -9.91 -13.20
CA LYS A 113 26.29 -10.47 -14.01
C LYS A 113 25.90 -11.68 -14.85
N LYS A 114 24.96 -12.50 -14.36
CA LYS A 114 24.45 -13.69 -15.08
C LYS A 114 23.25 -13.38 -15.96
N SER A 115 22.83 -12.11 -16.04
CA SER A 115 21.67 -11.67 -16.84
C SER A 115 20.37 -12.42 -16.52
N TYR A 116 20.16 -12.76 -15.25
CA TYR A 116 18.96 -13.48 -14.80
C TYR A 116 17.76 -12.56 -14.52
N GLY A 117 17.97 -11.24 -14.47
CA GLY A 117 16.92 -10.26 -14.22
C GLY A 117 16.65 -9.37 -15.44
N VAL A 118 15.40 -9.35 -15.91
CA VAL A 118 14.96 -8.38 -16.93
C VAL A 118 14.62 -7.05 -16.25
N GLY A 119 15.23 -5.95 -16.71
CA GLY A 119 14.99 -4.61 -16.16
C GLY A 119 15.83 -4.25 -14.93
N ILE A 120 16.84 -5.05 -14.59
CA ILE A 120 17.88 -4.68 -13.63
C ILE A 120 19.07 -4.13 -14.42
N ASP A 121 19.37 -2.85 -14.25
CA ASP A 121 20.49 -2.23 -14.94
C ASP A 121 21.82 -2.64 -14.27
N MET A 122 22.73 -3.19 -15.08
CA MET A 122 24.04 -3.65 -14.65
C MET A 122 24.91 -2.51 -14.08
N THR A 123 24.68 -1.28 -14.55
CA THR A 123 25.37 -0.08 -14.07
C THR A 123 24.72 0.53 -12.83
N SER A 124 23.54 0.06 -12.44
CA SER A 124 22.77 0.59 -11.31
C SER A 124 22.97 -0.18 -10.01
N VAL A 125 23.83 -1.23 -9.99
CA VAL A 125 24.21 -1.93 -8.76
C VAL A 125 25.15 -1.06 -7.92
N LYS A 126 24.56 -0.14 -7.14
CA LYS A 126 25.24 0.71 -6.17
C LYS A 126 25.13 0.10 -4.77
N GLN A 127 26.13 0.39 -3.94
CA GLN A 127 26.02 0.17 -2.51
C GLN A 127 24.80 0.94 -1.95
N TRP A 128 24.18 0.39 -0.92
CA TRP A 128 23.02 0.98 -0.25
C TRP A 128 23.22 0.91 1.25
N GLU A 129 22.62 1.86 1.97
CA GLU A 129 22.69 1.93 3.42
C GLU A 129 22.18 0.64 4.08
N PRO A 130 22.72 0.25 5.25
CA PRO A 130 22.28 -0.94 5.96
C PRO A 130 20.76 -1.00 6.13
N CYS A 131 20.16 -2.12 5.72
CA CYS A 131 18.73 -2.35 5.92
C CYS A 131 18.48 -2.79 7.37
N ASP A 132 17.69 -2.03 8.12
CA ASP A 132 17.33 -2.35 9.51
C ASP A 132 16.76 -3.76 9.66
N GLY A 133 15.85 -4.16 8.76
CA GLY A 133 15.26 -5.50 8.76
C GLY A 133 16.30 -6.61 8.57
N CYS A 134 17.33 -6.36 7.75
CA CYS A 134 18.45 -7.29 7.60
C CYS A 134 19.35 -7.32 8.83
N ALA A 135 19.65 -6.15 9.41
CA ALA A 135 20.51 -6.05 10.57
C ALA A 135 19.91 -6.81 11.76
N LEU A 136 18.61 -6.60 12.03
CA LEU A 136 17.88 -7.31 13.07
C LEU A 136 17.73 -8.81 12.75
N GLY A 137 17.45 -9.16 11.49
CA GLY A 137 17.26 -10.56 11.09
C GLY A 137 18.54 -11.40 11.03
N LYS A 138 19.70 -10.77 10.75
CA LYS A 138 21.01 -11.44 10.65
C LYS A 138 21.87 -11.29 11.89
N GLN A 139 21.35 -10.66 12.95
CA GLN A 139 22.08 -10.54 14.20
C GLN A 139 22.37 -11.93 14.77
N THR A 140 23.66 -12.27 14.88
CA THR A 140 24.08 -13.49 15.56
C THR A 140 23.76 -13.37 17.05
N ARG A 141 23.08 -14.37 17.62
CA ARG A 141 22.92 -14.46 19.07
C ARG A 141 24.30 -14.55 19.71
N VAL A 142 24.55 -13.72 20.72
CA VAL A 142 25.74 -13.87 21.56
C VAL A 142 25.73 -15.25 22.21
N SER A 143 26.92 -15.87 22.29
CA SER A 143 27.06 -17.12 23.02
C SER A 143 26.72 -16.89 24.48
N TYR A 144 25.95 -17.81 25.07
CA TYR A 144 25.77 -17.81 26.53
C TYR A 144 27.14 -17.94 27.20
N MET A 145 27.36 -17.15 28.27
CA MET A 145 28.53 -17.32 29.11
C MET A 145 28.49 -18.74 29.70
N LYS A 146 29.61 -19.46 29.64
CA LYS A 146 29.68 -20.85 30.12
C LYS A 146 29.52 -20.96 31.65
N SER A 147 29.62 -19.85 32.37
CA SER A 147 29.36 -19.74 33.81
C SER A 147 29.06 -18.28 34.17
N SER A 148 28.25 -18.07 35.21
CA SER A 148 27.98 -16.73 35.76
C SER A 148 29.27 -16.10 36.33
N PRO A 149 29.46 -14.78 36.21
CA PRO A 149 30.44 -14.08 37.01
C PRO A 149 30.01 -14.16 38.48
N ASN A 150 30.90 -14.64 39.34
CA ASN A 150 30.76 -14.56 40.80
C ASN A 150 30.80 -13.12 41.29
#